data_AF-A0A9D6L2P7-F1
#
_entry.id   AF-A0A9D6L2P7-F1
#
_cell.length_a   1.000
_cell.length_b   1.000
_cell.length_c   1.000
_cell.angle_alpha   90.00
_cell.angle_beta   90.00
_cell.angle_gamma   90.00
#
_symmetry.space_group_name_H-M   'P 1'
#
loop_
_entity.id
_entity.type
_entity.pdbx_description
1 polymer ?
#
loop_
_entity_poly.entity_id
_entity_poly.type
_entity_poly.pdbx_seq_one_letter_code
_entity_poly.pdbx_strand_id
1 'polypeptide(L)'
;MVEVFDEADLLVGQGSGVAVTSQLIVTNKHVIGEGEKYRVRKGNQTWEARVHKVALDSDLSLLRCEGVDFVAAEIRSPFAPVVGERVYAVGAPQGLELTLSDGLISGLRGGLIQTTAAISKGSSGGGLFDDAGRLVGITSFYFAKGQQLNFAIRAENILTLSQQSPEMTAEAWKTVGDGFLDSAHTSGPPSPPPLWGTNSELRRWKQEIGAELEVVHSQLRKAARAYRQALGIVPDDSDGWLTLALVHARLGERERMTSALTQALRIKPNDVPTLRRVAQAFSRISDHAEAAKAYERAIGLQPNDVSLWIDLANEYAFFYPKSANKALQHAQTMASTAYYWFRVGLVYDLLKDYKNARNAHEKALQLEPSNSIILSSLCLLHIMNGKYSEAKKSYQKLKAIDPQKARNLWESFPEYLEP
;
A
#
# COMPACT_ATOMS: atom_id res chain seq x y z
N MET A 1 -26.03 7.31 -13.58
CA MET A 1 -24.85 6.47 -13.89
C MET A 1 -23.77 6.69 -12.85
N VAL A 2 -22.94 5.68 -12.58
CA VAL A 2 -21.73 5.80 -11.75
C VAL A 2 -20.53 5.66 -12.68
N GLU A 3 -19.65 6.65 -12.67
CA GLU A 3 -18.43 6.70 -13.47
C GLU A 3 -17.22 6.58 -12.56
N VAL A 4 -16.24 5.79 -13.00
CA VAL A 4 -15.05 5.46 -12.24
C VAL A 4 -13.82 5.85 -13.05
N PHE A 5 -12.99 6.69 -12.45
CA PHE A 5 -11.80 7.25 -13.08
C PHE A 5 -10.55 6.79 -12.37
N ASP A 6 -9.47 6.64 -13.12
CA ASP A 6 -8.14 6.47 -12.56
C ASP A 6 -7.51 7.82 -12.14
N GLU A 7 -6.24 7.78 -11.79
CA GLU A 7 -5.47 8.97 -11.39
C GLU A 7 -5.33 10.02 -12.51
N ALA A 8 -5.31 9.57 -13.77
CA ALA A 8 -5.12 10.42 -14.93
C ALA A 8 -6.45 11.01 -15.42
N ASP A 9 -7.52 10.90 -14.62
CA ASP A 9 -8.88 11.29 -14.98
C ASP A 9 -9.43 10.53 -16.19
N LEU A 10 -8.87 9.36 -16.51
CA LEU A 10 -9.36 8.50 -17.57
C LEU A 10 -10.49 7.62 -17.04
N LEU A 11 -11.58 7.53 -17.81
CA LEU A 11 -12.71 6.66 -17.48
C LEU A 11 -12.28 5.18 -17.60
N VAL A 12 -12.16 4.49 -16.48
CA VAL A 12 -11.74 3.08 -16.42
C VAL A 12 -12.90 2.12 -16.11
N GLY A 13 -14.00 2.65 -15.59
CA GLY A 13 -15.18 1.86 -15.25
C GLY A 13 -16.45 2.69 -15.31
N GLN A 14 -17.56 2.00 -15.56
CA GLN A 14 -18.88 2.59 -15.46
C GLN A 14 -19.90 1.55 -15.01
N GLY A 15 -20.90 2.03 -14.29
CA GLY A 15 -22.04 1.24 -13.85
C GLY A 15 -23.24 2.12 -13.57
N SER A 16 -24.18 1.55 -12.83
CA SER A 16 -25.41 2.18 -12.41
C SER A 16 -25.39 2.43 -10.91
N GLY A 17 -26.31 3.26 -10.44
CA GLY A 17 -26.47 3.55 -9.02
C GLY A 17 -27.90 3.99 -8.74
N VAL A 18 -28.38 3.70 -7.53
CA VAL A 18 -29.73 4.09 -7.08
C VAL A 18 -29.60 5.02 -5.89
N ALA A 19 -30.32 6.15 -5.91
CA ALA A 19 -30.38 7.03 -4.75
C ALA A 19 -31.19 6.36 -3.63
N VAL A 20 -30.62 6.29 -2.43
CA VAL A 20 -31.26 5.70 -1.23
C VAL A 20 -31.46 6.73 -0.11
N THR A 21 -30.85 7.90 -0.24
CA THR A 21 -31.15 9.12 0.52
C THR A 21 -30.97 10.33 -0.41
N SER A 22 -31.12 11.55 0.10
CA SER A 22 -30.83 12.78 -0.65
C SER A 22 -29.37 12.92 -1.08
N GLN A 23 -28.43 12.20 -0.45
CA GLN A 23 -26.99 12.33 -0.71
C GLN A 23 -26.26 11.00 -0.95
N LEU A 24 -26.94 9.86 -0.77
CA LEU A 24 -26.33 8.54 -0.89
C LEU A 24 -26.85 7.78 -2.10
N ILE A 25 -25.91 7.25 -2.87
CA ILE A 25 -26.14 6.33 -3.98
C ILE A 25 -25.63 4.96 -3.59
N VAL A 26 -26.46 3.93 -3.70
CA VAL A 26 -26.00 2.54 -3.64
C VAL A 26 -25.56 2.08 -5.03
N THR A 27 -24.46 1.34 -5.09
CA THR A 27 -23.98 0.63 -6.28
C THR A 27 -23.27 -0.67 -5.85
N ASN A 28 -22.70 -1.41 -6.79
CA ASN A 28 -21.90 -2.58 -6.45
C ASN A 28 -20.47 -2.23 -6.03
N LYS A 29 -19.88 -3.07 -5.17
CA LYS A 29 -18.47 -2.97 -4.80
C LYS A 29 -17.55 -3.21 -6.00
N HIS A 30 -17.90 -4.12 -6.90
CA HIS A 30 -17.10 -4.32 -8.12
C HIS A 30 -17.22 -3.17 -9.13
N VAL A 31 -18.30 -2.37 -9.09
CA VAL A 31 -18.45 -1.18 -9.95
C VAL A 31 -17.44 -0.12 -9.53
N ILE A 32 -17.34 0.18 -8.23
CA ILE A 32 -16.28 1.08 -7.72
C ILE A 32 -14.89 0.49 -7.98
N GLY A 33 -14.79 -0.85 -7.92
CA GLY A 33 -13.63 -1.62 -8.34
C GLY A 33 -12.31 -1.05 -7.83
N GLU A 34 -11.41 -0.82 -8.77
CA GLU A 34 -10.09 -0.26 -8.56
C GLU A 34 -10.00 1.25 -8.85
N GLY A 35 -11.14 1.95 -8.83
CA GLY A 35 -11.23 3.37 -9.11
C GLY A 35 -10.52 4.27 -8.11
N GLU A 36 -10.18 5.46 -8.56
CA GLU A 36 -9.51 6.51 -7.77
C GLU A 36 -10.42 7.73 -7.55
N LYS A 37 -11.24 8.06 -8.55
CA LYS A 37 -12.24 9.11 -8.45
C LYS A 37 -13.57 8.59 -8.96
N TYR A 38 -14.65 9.10 -8.37
CA TYR A 38 -16.00 8.66 -8.70
C TYR A 38 -16.86 9.86 -9.04
N ARG A 39 -17.70 9.70 -10.07
CA ARG A 39 -18.75 10.67 -10.38
C ARG A 39 -20.08 9.96 -10.50
N VAL A 40 -21.13 10.65 -10.10
CA VAL A 40 -22.51 10.25 -10.36
C VAL A 40 -23.06 11.20 -11.41
N ARG A 41 -23.62 10.64 -12.47
CA ARG A 41 -24.27 11.40 -13.55
C ARG A 41 -25.77 11.10 -13.58
N LYS A 42 -26.58 12.12 -13.89
CA LYS A 42 -28.03 11.99 -14.15
C LYS A 42 -28.43 13.06 -15.18
N GLY A 43 -28.74 12.63 -16.40
CA GLY A 43 -28.95 13.54 -17.52
C GLY A 43 -27.70 14.38 -17.77
N ASN A 44 -27.88 15.71 -17.76
CA ASN A 44 -26.79 16.68 -17.95
C ASN A 44 -26.10 17.08 -16.64
N GLN A 45 -26.55 16.56 -15.50
CA GLN A 45 -25.99 16.89 -14.19
C GLN A 45 -24.97 15.83 -13.78
N THR A 46 -23.85 16.28 -13.22
CA THR A 46 -22.77 15.43 -12.73
C THR A 46 -22.32 15.91 -11.36
N TRP A 47 -22.12 14.99 -10.43
CA TRP A 47 -21.64 15.25 -9.08
C TRP A 47 -20.43 14.39 -8.79
N GLU A 48 -19.45 14.96 -8.09
CA GLU A 48 -18.37 14.15 -7.52
C GLU A 48 -18.92 13.26 -6.40
N ALA A 49 -18.33 12.09 -6.27
CA ALA A 49 -18.71 11.11 -5.28
C ALA A 49 -17.49 10.57 -4.54
N ARG A 50 -17.68 10.26 -3.26
CA ARG A 50 -16.70 9.51 -2.46
C ARG A 50 -17.30 8.21 -1.97
N VAL A 51 -16.47 7.19 -1.83
CA VAL A 51 -16.89 5.94 -1.17
C VAL A 51 -17.17 6.23 0.29
N HIS A 52 -18.41 6.01 0.71
CA HIS A 52 -18.87 6.29 2.07
C HIS A 52 -18.88 5.04 2.93
N LYS A 53 -19.41 3.91 2.42
CA LYS A 53 -19.40 2.61 3.11
C LYS A 53 -19.22 1.49 2.10
N VAL A 54 -18.50 0.44 2.48
CA VAL A 54 -18.34 -0.77 1.67
C VAL A 54 -18.81 -1.96 2.49
N ALA A 55 -19.71 -2.77 1.93
CA ALA A 55 -20.20 -3.96 2.63
C ALA A 55 -19.10 -5.01 2.78
N LEU A 56 -19.11 -5.69 3.93
CA LEU A 56 -18.14 -6.74 4.27
C LEU A 56 -18.52 -8.10 3.66
N ASP A 57 -19.82 -8.37 3.58
CA ASP A 57 -20.41 -9.68 3.28
C ASP A 57 -21.16 -9.73 1.94
N SER A 58 -21.28 -8.59 1.25
CA SER A 58 -22.00 -8.47 -0.01
C SER A 58 -21.30 -7.51 -0.97
N ASP A 59 -21.65 -7.60 -2.25
CA ASP A 59 -21.11 -6.75 -3.31
C ASP A 59 -21.87 -5.42 -3.41
N LEU A 60 -22.02 -4.73 -2.26
CA LEU A 60 -22.66 -3.41 -2.17
C LEU A 60 -21.69 -2.35 -1.66
N SER A 61 -21.86 -1.13 -2.15
CA SER A 61 -21.15 0.06 -1.70
C SER A 61 -22.10 1.25 -1.69
N LEU A 62 -21.92 2.15 -0.72
CA LEU A 62 -22.58 3.45 -0.68
C LEU A 62 -21.57 4.51 -1.10
N LEU A 63 -21.94 5.29 -2.10
CA LEU A 63 -21.27 6.51 -2.52
C LEU A 63 -22.00 7.72 -1.94
N ARG A 64 -21.25 8.71 -1.47
CA ARG A 64 -21.79 9.99 -1.01
C ARG A 64 -21.48 11.09 -2.01
N CYS A 65 -22.52 11.81 -2.41
CA CYS A 65 -22.46 13.02 -3.22
C CYS A 65 -22.87 14.22 -2.36
N GLU A 66 -22.06 15.29 -2.38
CA GLU A 66 -22.38 16.52 -1.66
C GLU A 66 -23.07 17.54 -2.57
N GLY A 67 -23.83 18.47 -1.97
CA GLY A 67 -24.50 19.55 -2.72
C GLY A 67 -25.63 19.08 -3.63
N VAL A 68 -26.22 17.91 -3.36
CA VAL A 68 -27.32 17.32 -4.12
C VAL A 68 -28.46 16.92 -3.20
N ASP A 69 -29.68 16.94 -3.74
CA ASP A 69 -30.91 16.52 -3.06
C ASP A 69 -31.66 15.51 -3.93
N PHE A 70 -31.21 14.26 -3.89
CA PHE A 70 -31.83 13.18 -4.65
C PHE A 70 -33.18 12.77 -4.06
N VAL A 71 -34.12 12.39 -4.93
CA VAL A 71 -35.30 11.63 -4.50
C VAL A 71 -34.87 10.18 -4.28
N ALA A 72 -34.93 9.74 -3.03
CA ALA A 72 -34.57 8.38 -2.65
C ALA A 72 -35.61 7.37 -3.15
N ALA A 73 -35.13 6.21 -3.62
CA ALA A 73 -35.98 5.06 -3.88
C ALA A 73 -36.49 4.47 -2.56
N GLU A 74 -37.78 4.15 -2.50
CA GLU A 74 -38.36 3.44 -1.37
C GLU A 74 -37.85 2.00 -1.36
N ILE A 75 -37.13 1.58 -0.31
CA ILE A 75 -36.63 0.21 -0.18
C ILE A 75 -37.77 -0.70 0.26
N ARG A 76 -38.00 -1.79 -0.48
CA ARG A 76 -38.98 -2.80 -0.10
C ARG A 76 -38.47 -3.61 1.09
N SER A 77 -39.01 -3.33 2.27
CA SER A 77 -38.69 -3.99 3.54
C SER A 77 -39.91 -3.95 4.46
N PRO A 78 -40.17 -4.98 5.31
CA PRO A 78 -39.40 -6.23 5.48
C PRO A 78 -39.85 -7.36 4.53
N PHE A 79 -40.71 -7.06 3.55
CA PHE A 79 -41.29 -8.08 2.68
C PHE A 79 -40.29 -8.64 1.68
N ALA A 80 -40.00 -9.94 1.79
CA ALA A 80 -39.09 -10.64 0.89
C ALA A 80 -39.69 -10.79 -0.51
N PRO A 81 -38.87 -10.75 -1.57
CA PRO A 81 -39.29 -11.10 -2.92
C PRO A 81 -39.82 -12.52 -3.05
N VAL A 82 -40.91 -12.66 -3.81
CA VAL A 82 -41.50 -13.96 -4.15
C VAL A 82 -41.22 -14.30 -5.62
N VAL A 83 -40.96 -15.59 -5.88
CA VAL A 83 -40.80 -16.11 -7.25
C VAL A 83 -42.10 -15.96 -8.03
N GLY A 84 -42.01 -15.46 -9.26
CA GLY A 84 -43.14 -15.15 -10.13
C GLY A 84 -43.60 -13.70 -10.08
N GLU A 85 -43.11 -12.89 -9.13
CA GLU A 85 -43.36 -11.44 -9.10
C GLU A 85 -42.79 -10.76 -10.35
N ARG A 86 -43.54 -9.79 -10.88
CA ARG A 86 -43.06 -8.89 -11.93
C ARG A 86 -42.11 -7.87 -11.32
N VAL A 87 -41.02 -7.61 -12.05
CA VAL A 87 -39.98 -6.67 -11.65
C VAL A 87 -39.45 -5.90 -12.85
N TYR A 88 -38.94 -4.70 -12.59
CA TYR A 88 -38.40 -3.79 -13.59
C TYR A 88 -36.97 -3.44 -13.25
N ALA A 89 -36.03 -3.75 -14.13
CA ALA A 89 -34.65 -3.31 -13.98
C ALA A 89 -34.49 -1.92 -14.61
N VAL A 90 -33.93 -0.98 -13.84
CA VAL A 90 -33.60 0.37 -14.28
C VAL A 90 -32.11 0.62 -14.06
N GLY A 91 -31.41 1.00 -15.13
CA GLY A 91 -29.98 1.24 -15.09
C GLY A 91 -29.48 2.08 -16.27
N ALA A 92 -28.17 2.04 -16.48
CA ALA A 92 -27.45 2.71 -17.56
C ALA A 92 -26.68 1.70 -18.44
N PRO A 93 -27.35 0.72 -19.08
CA PRO A 93 -26.67 -0.23 -19.97
C PRO A 93 -25.95 0.50 -21.10
N GLN A 94 -24.69 0.15 -21.32
CA GLN A 94 -23.82 0.76 -22.34
C GLN A 94 -23.71 2.30 -22.27
N GLY A 95 -23.99 2.90 -21.11
CA GLY A 95 -23.96 4.35 -20.92
C GLY A 95 -25.28 5.07 -21.27
N LEU A 96 -26.31 4.35 -21.73
CA LEU A 96 -27.65 4.88 -21.99
C LEU A 96 -28.45 4.93 -20.68
N GLU A 97 -28.44 6.09 -20.02
CA GLU A 97 -29.12 6.27 -18.73
C GLU A 97 -30.62 6.00 -18.82
N LEU A 98 -31.18 5.52 -17.70
CA LEU A 98 -32.62 5.31 -17.51
C LEU A 98 -33.23 4.30 -18.48
N THR A 99 -32.47 3.28 -18.89
CA THR A 99 -33.03 2.16 -19.63
C THR A 99 -33.83 1.28 -18.67
N LEU A 100 -35.07 1.00 -19.05
CA LEU A 100 -36.00 0.15 -18.31
C LEU A 100 -36.22 -1.17 -19.07
N SER A 101 -36.15 -2.29 -18.36
CA SER A 101 -36.54 -3.61 -18.85
C SER A 101 -37.44 -4.29 -17.82
N ASP A 102 -38.43 -5.06 -18.30
CA ASP A 102 -39.30 -5.86 -17.45
C ASP A 102 -38.85 -7.32 -17.40
N GLY A 103 -39.28 -8.02 -16.35
CA GLY A 103 -39.08 -9.46 -16.20
C GLY A 103 -39.77 -9.99 -14.96
N LEU A 104 -39.41 -11.21 -14.59
CA LEU A 104 -39.94 -11.90 -13.42
C LEU A 104 -38.79 -12.30 -12.49
N ILE A 105 -39.09 -12.40 -11.20
CA ILE A 105 -38.24 -13.12 -10.26
C ILE A 105 -38.36 -14.61 -10.58
N SER A 106 -37.32 -15.19 -11.18
CA SER A 106 -37.30 -16.60 -11.59
C SER A 106 -36.72 -17.54 -10.53
N GLY A 107 -36.14 -17.00 -9.46
CA GLY A 107 -35.65 -17.78 -8.34
C GLY A 107 -35.00 -16.94 -7.24
N LEU A 108 -34.86 -17.54 -6.05
CA LEU A 108 -34.07 -17.02 -4.95
C LEU A 108 -32.93 -18.01 -4.67
N ARG A 109 -31.70 -17.50 -4.54
CA ARG A 109 -30.48 -18.33 -4.43
C ARG A 109 -29.50 -17.68 -3.45
N GLY A 110 -29.41 -18.22 -2.23
CA GLY A 110 -28.37 -17.82 -1.27
C GLY A 110 -28.31 -16.30 -0.99
N GLY A 111 -29.45 -15.63 -0.89
CA GLY A 111 -29.53 -14.18 -0.70
C GLY A 111 -29.48 -13.33 -1.98
N LEU A 112 -29.38 -13.95 -3.16
CA LEU A 112 -29.52 -13.31 -4.46
C LEU A 112 -30.92 -13.53 -5.06
N ILE A 113 -31.36 -12.54 -5.82
CA ILE A 113 -32.56 -12.57 -6.65
C ILE A 113 -32.14 -12.96 -8.05
N GLN A 114 -32.66 -14.07 -8.56
CA GLN A 114 -32.55 -14.44 -9.97
C GLN A 114 -33.73 -13.82 -10.72
N THR A 115 -33.44 -13.08 -11.80
CA THR A 115 -34.45 -12.38 -12.59
C THR A 115 -34.27 -12.62 -14.09
N THR A 116 -35.37 -12.62 -14.82
CA THR A 116 -35.36 -12.61 -16.29
C THR A 116 -35.30 -11.20 -16.87
N ALA A 117 -35.45 -10.16 -16.04
CA ALA A 117 -35.35 -8.76 -16.47
C ALA A 117 -33.99 -8.53 -17.12
N ALA A 118 -33.98 -8.03 -18.35
CA ALA A 118 -32.77 -7.93 -19.16
C ALA A 118 -31.77 -6.94 -18.55
N ILE A 119 -30.55 -7.39 -18.26
CA ILE A 119 -29.43 -6.54 -17.87
C ILE A 119 -28.25 -6.77 -18.82
N SER A 120 -27.40 -5.77 -18.95
CA SER A 120 -26.18 -5.85 -19.76
C SER A 120 -25.04 -5.07 -19.11
N LYS A 121 -23.86 -5.04 -19.75
CA LYS A 121 -22.71 -4.27 -19.27
C LYS A 121 -23.11 -2.81 -18.99
N GLY A 122 -22.80 -2.31 -17.80
CA GLY A 122 -23.22 -0.99 -17.30
C GLY A 122 -24.50 -1.00 -16.45
N SER A 123 -25.29 -2.08 -16.49
CA SER A 123 -26.47 -2.22 -15.62
C SER A 123 -26.12 -2.56 -14.16
N SER A 124 -24.91 -3.05 -13.88
CA SER A 124 -24.46 -3.36 -12.51
C SER A 124 -24.53 -2.12 -11.62
N GLY A 125 -25.17 -2.23 -10.46
CA GLY A 125 -25.46 -1.16 -9.51
C GLY A 125 -26.82 -0.48 -9.74
N GLY A 126 -27.57 -0.91 -10.75
CA GLY A 126 -28.91 -0.42 -11.07
C GLY A 126 -29.97 -0.99 -10.13
N GLY A 127 -31.19 -0.46 -10.22
CA GLY A 127 -32.28 -0.88 -9.34
C GLY A 127 -33.19 -1.90 -10.01
N LEU A 128 -33.63 -2.89 -9.25
CA LEU A 128 -34.73 -3.79 -9.59
C LEU A 128 -35.94 -3.37 -8.76
N PHE A 129 -37.05 -3.02 -9.39
CA PHE A 129 -38.23 -2.43 -8.76
C PHE A 129 -39.47 -3.31 -8.94
N ASP A 130 -40.42 -3.24 -8.01
CA ASP A 130 -41.75 -3.87 -8.17
C ASP A 130 -42.75 -2.94 -8.87
N ASP A 131 -43.98 -3.41 -9.09
CA ASP A 131 -45.07 -2.65 -9.72
C ASP A 131 -45.44 -1.36 -8.96
N ALA A 132 -45.10 -1.26 -7.67
CA ALA A 132 -45.31 -0.06 -6.86
C ALA A 132 -44.11 0.91 -6.89
N GLY A 133 -43.06 0.59 -7.66
CA GLY A 133 -41.85 1.40 -7.75
C GLY A 133 -40.92 1.27 -6.54
N ARG A 134 -41.10 0.25 -5.69
CA ARG A 134 -40.24 0.02 -4.53
C ARG A 134 -39.03 -0.80 -4.96
N LEU A 135 -37.85 -0.45 -4.45
CA LEU A 135 -36.59 -1.09 -4.73
C LEU A 135 -36.53 -2.47 -4.06
N VAL A 136 -36.45 -3.51 -4.89
CA VAL A 136 -36.41 -4.93 -4.52
C VAL A 136 -34.97 -5.46 -4.50
N GLY A 137 -34.11 -4.98 -5.40
CA GLY A 137 -32.72 -5.39 -5.44
C GLY A 137 -31.81 -4.45 -6.24
N ILE A 138 -30.50 -4.71 -6.15
CA ILE A 138 -29.46 -4.04 -6.91
C ILE A 138 -28.88 -5.03 -7.93
N THR A 139 -29.05 -4.74 -9.22
CA THR A 139 -28.53 -5.59 -10.31
C THR A 139 -27.02 -5.72 -10.20
N SER A 140 -26.46 -6.94 -10.26
CA SER A 140 -25.03 -7.17 -10.03
C SER A 140 -24.34 -7.84 -11.23
N PHE A 141 -24.62 -9.12 -11.51
CA PHE A 141 -23.97 -9.87 -12.58
C PHE A 141 -24.96 -10.67 -13.43
N TYR A 142 -24.55 -11.05 -14.63
CA TYR A 142 -25.33 -11.86 -15.57
C TYR A 142 -24.48 -12.98 -16.16
N PHE A 143 -25.13 -14.07 -16.58
CA PHE A 143 -24.45 -15.20 -17.20
C PHE A 143 -24.51 -15.09 -18.73
N ALA A 144 -23.41 -14.68 -19.37
CA ALA A 144 -23.40 -14.41 -20.82
C ALA A 144 -23.80 -15.62 -21.71
N LYS A 145 -23.61 -16.86 -21.22
CA LYS A 145 -24.02 -18.09 -21.92
C LYS A 145 -25.47 -18.52 -21.64
N GLY A 146 -26.11 -17.95 -20.61
CA GLY A 146 -27.50 -18.24 -20.25
C GLY A 146 -28.37 -17.05 -20.61
N GLN A 147 -29.12 -17.13 -21.71
CA GLN A 147 -30.11 -16.11 -22.04
C GLN A 147 -31.11 -16.01 -20.87
N GLN A 148 -31.33 -14.80 -20.35
CA GLN A 148 -32.27 -14.51 -19.24
C GLN A 148 -31.86 -15.02 -17.84
N LEU A 149 -30.56 -15.26 -17.60
CA LEU A 149 -30.03 -15.60 -16.27
C LEU A 149 -29.29 -14.41 -15.64
N ASN A 150 -30.04 -13.55 -14.93
CA ASN A 150 -29.53 -12.32 -14.33
C ASN A 150 -29.69 -12.32 -12.81
N PHE A 151 -28.80 -11.64 -12.10
CA PHE A 151 -28.78 -11.63 -10.64
C PHE A 151 -28.79 -10.22 -10.04
N ALA A 152 -29.51 -10.07 -8.95
CA ALA A 152 -29.53 -8.85 -8.13
C ALA A 152 -29.34 -9.19 -6.64
N ILE A 153 -28.70 -8.29 -5.90
CA ILE A 153 -28.55 -8.36 -4.45
C ILE A 153 -29.81 -7.78 -3.81
N ARG A 154 -30.37 -8.42 -2.78
CA ARG A 154 -31.60 -7.93 -2.12
C ARG A 154 -31.42 -6.51 -1.58
N ALA A 155 -32.40 -5.65 -1.81
CA ALA A 155 -32.34 -4.25 -1.40
C ALA A 155 -32.35 -4.07 0.13
N GLU A 156 -32.88 -5.04 0.89
CA GLU A 156 -32.82 -5.02 2.35
C GLU A 156 -31.39 -5.00 2.90
N ASN A 157 -30.42 -5.56 2.16
CA ASN A 157 -29.00 -5.54 2.55
C ASN A 157 -28.44 -4.11 2.58
N ILE A 158 -29.08 -3.14 1.91
CA ILE A 158 -28.73 -1.72 1.97
C ILE A 158 -28.95 -1.18 3.39
N LEU A 159 -29.99 -1.65 4.08
CA LEU A 159 -30.28 -1.24 5.46
C LEU A 159 -29.17 -1.75 6.40
N THR A 160 -28.75 -3.00 6.22
CA THR A 160 -27.61 -3.59 6.95
C THR A 160 -26.32 -2.81 6.67
N LEU A 161 -26.00 -2.52 5.41
CA LEU A 161 -24.84 -1.71 5.03
C LEU A 161 -24.89 -0.32 5.68
N SER A 162 -26.05 0.33 5.66
CA SER A 162 -26.26 1.65 6.25
C SER A 162 -26.06 1.64 7.78
N GLN A 163 -26.53 0.61 8.46
CA GLN A 163 -26.51 0.52 9.93
C GLN A 163 -25.23 -0.10 10.51
N GLN A 164 -24.68 -1.13 9.87
CA GLN A 164 -23.66 -2.01 10.47
C GLN A 164 -22.26 -1.83 9.90
N SER A 165 -22.11 -1.35 8.66
CA SER A 165 -20.77 -1.14 8.10
C SER A 165 -20.20 0.20 8.56
N PRO A 166 -18.90 0.25 8.91
CA PRO A 166 -18.24 1.48 9.28
C PRO A 166 -18.15 2.43 8.08
N GLU A 167 -18.12 3.72 8.38
CA GLU A 167 -17.79 4.73 7.36
C GLU A 167 -16.33 4.61 6.95
N MET A 168 -16.08 4.81 5.65
CA MET A 168 -14.75 4.90 5.09
C MET A 168 -14.13 6.27 5.38
N THR A 169 -13.70 6.45 6.64
CA THR A 169 -12.93 7.61 7.09
C THR A 169 -11.51 7.59 6.52
N ALA A 170 -10.77 8.69 6.67
CA ALA A 170 -9.36 8.71 6.30
C ALA A 170 -8.55 7.62 7.02
N GLU A 171 -8.84 7.37 8.30
CA GLU A 171 -8.16 6.34 9.08
C GLU A 171 -8.52 4.92 8.64
N ALA A 172 -9.79 4.69 8.27
CA ALA A 172 -10.21 3.41 7.69
C ALA A 172 -9.47 3.13 6.38
N TRP A 173 -9.31 4.16 5.54
CA TRP A 173 -8.53 4.06 4.30
C TRP A 173 -7.04 3.81 4.56
N LYS A 174 -6.43 4.47 5.54
CA LYS A 174 -5.04 4.19 5.94
C LYS A 174 -4.86 2.76 6.43
N THR A 175 -5.79 2.26 7.26
CA THR A 175 -5.77 0.88 7.75
C THR A 175 -5.81 -0.12 6.58
N VAL A 176 -6.63 0.15 5.56
CA VAL A 176 -6.64 -0.65 4.32
C VAL A 176 -5.28 -0.56 3.60
N GLY A 177 -4.71 0.64 3.50
CA GLY A 177 -3.39 0.86 2.91
C GLY A 177 -2.29 0.11 3.64
N ASP A 178 -2.29 0.13 4.97
CA ASP A 178 -1.33 -0.54 5.83
C ASP A 178 -1.43 -2.06 5.70
N GLY A 179 -2.64 -2.62 5.64
CA GLY A 179 -2.83 -4.05 5.37
C GLY A 179 -2.21 -4.49 4.04
N PHE A 180 -2.27 -3.64 3.01
CA PHE A 180 -1.60 -3.91 1.73
C PHE A 180 -0.08 -3.73 1.82
N LEU A 181 0.40 -2.75 2.58
CA LEU A 181 1.83 -2.57 2.83
C LEU A 181 2.43 -3.77 3.56
N ASP A 182 1.78 -4.25 4.61
CA ASP A 182 2.19 -5.42 5.39
C ASP A 182 2.24 -6.66 4.50
N SER A 183 1.21 -6.86 3.67
CA SER A 183 1.17 -7.95 2.69
C SER A 183 2.34 -7.87 1.70
N ALA A 184 2.70 -6.66 1.27
CA ALA A 184 3.85 -6.40 0.39
C ALA A 184 5.22 -6.54 1.08
N HIS A 185 5.25 -6.73 2.40
CA HIS A 185 6.47 -6.97 3.19
C HIS A 185 6.67 -8.46 3.52
N THR A 186 5.58 -9.21 3.67
CA THR A 186 5.63 -10.63 4.08
C THR A 186 6.09 -11.60 2.99
N SER A 187 6.03 -11.20 1.72
CA SER A 187 6.61 -11.94 0.61
C SER A 187 8.05 -11.44 0.39
N GLY A 188 9.03 -12.18 0.92
CA GLY A 188 10.44 -11.98 0.60
C GLY A 188 10.84 -12.87 -0.59
N PRO A 189 11.73 -12.39 -1.48
CA PRO A 189 12.06 -13.11 -2.71
C PRO A 189 12.50 -14.55 -2.40
N PRO A 190 12.11 -15.56 -3.20
CA PRO A 190 12.59 -16.93 -3.03
C PRO A 190 14.11 -16.93 -3.05
N SER A 191 14.69 -17.81 -2.23
CA SER A 191 16.14 -17.95 -2.18
C SER A 191 16.70 -18.30 -3.57
N PRO A 192 17.76 -17.62 -4.03
CA PRO A 192 18.39 -17.97 -5.30
C PRO A 192 18.88 -19.42 -5.27
N PRO A 193 18.89 -20.11 -6.42
CA PRO A 193 19.54 -21.41 -6.51
C PRO A 193 21.04 -21.26 -6.16
N PRO A 194 21.70 -22.33 -5.70
CA PRO A 194 23.14 -22.29 -5.42
C PRO A 194 23.93 -21.86 -6.65
N LEU A 195 25.14 -21.31 -6.46
CA LEU A 195 26.02 -20.87 -7.56
C LEU A 195 26.36 -21.99 -8.56
N TRP A 196 26.19 -23.25 -8.17
CA TRP A 196 26.37 -24.46 -8.97
C TRP A 196 25.04 -25.11 -9.42
N GLY A 197 23.93 -24.39 -9.32
CA GLY A 197 22.61 -24.85 -9.74
C GLY A 197 22.47 -24.99 -11.26
N THR A 198 21.46 -25.75 -11.67
CA THR A 198 21.13 -26.03 -13.07
C THR A 198 20.41 -24.86 -13.75
N ASN A 199 20.47 -24.82 -15.08
CA ASN A 199 19.72 -23.84 -15.88
C ASN A 199 18.20 -23.93 -15.67
N SER A 200 17.66 -25.11 -15.34
CA SER A 200 16.23 -25.29 -15.02
C SER A 200 15.85 -24.65 -13.69
N GLU A 201 16.68 -24.82 -12.66
CA GLU A 201 16.49 -24.18 -11.34
C GLU A 201 16.55 -22.65 -11.46
N LEU A 202 17.51 -22.12 -12.23
CA LEU A 202 17.61 -20.68 -12.48
C LEU A 202 16.37 -20.12 -13.21
N ARG A 203 15.83 -20.84 -14.20
CA ARG A 203 14.62 -20.43 -14.91
C ARG A 203 13.40 -20.42 -13.99
N ARG A 204 13.23 -21.46 -13.18
CA ARG A 204 12.15 -21.56 -12.20
C ARG A 204 12.21 -20.42 -11.19
N TRP A 205 13.38 -20.18 -10.60
CA TRP A 205 13.58 -19.09 -9.65
C TRP A 205 13.26 -17.70 -10.26
N LYS A 206 13.66 -17.44 -11.51
CA LYS A 206 13.29 -16.21 -12.22
C LYS A 206 11.78 -16.04 -12.40
N GLN A 207 11.07 -17.13 -12.69
CA GLN A 207 9.60 -17.10 -12.79
C GLN A 207 8.95 -16.85 -11.43
N GLU A 208 9.43 -17.52 -10.38
CA GLU A 208 8.92 -17.34 -9.01
C GLU A 208 9.13 -15.89 -8.53
N ILE A 209 10.32 -15.31 -8.73
CA ILE A 209 10.56 -13.89 -8.43
C ILE A 209 9.66 -12.97 -9.26
N GLY A 210 9.48 -13.26 -10.56
CA GLY A 210 8.61 -12.44 -11.40
C GLY A 210 7.19 -12.39 -10.87
N ALA A 211 6.61 -13.55 -10.54
CA ALA A 211 5.27 -13.65 -9.97
C ALA A 211 5.15 -12.93 -8.62
N GLU A 212 6.17 -13.06 -7.75
CA GLU A 212 6.16 -12.39 -6.46
C GLU A 212 6.29 -10.87 -6.60
N LEU A 213 7.14 -10.39 -7.50
CA LEU A 213 7.25 -8.95 -7.80
C LEU A 213 5.93 -8.38 -8.32
N GLU A 214 5.20 -9.13 -9.16
CA GLU A 214 3.86 -8.72 -9.61
C GLU A 214 2.87 -8.61 -8.45
N VAL A 215 2.89 -9.55 -7.50
CA VAL A 215 2.06 -9.50 -6.29
C VAL A 215 2.43 -8.28 -5.46
N VAL A 216 3.71 -8.08 -5.14
CA VAL A 216 4.19 -6.93 -4.36
C VAL A 216 3.80 -5.61 -5.07
N HIS A 217 3.98 -5.52 -6.38
CA HIS A 217 3.62 -4.34 -7.16
C HIS A 217 2.10 -4.08 -7.13
N SER A 218 1.28 -5.13 -7.21
CA SER A 218 -0.18 -5.03 -7.06
C SER A 218 -0.57 -4.52 -5.67
N GLN A 219 0.02 -5.07 -4.60
CA GLN A 219 -0.26 -4.62 -3.24
C GLN A 219 0.16 -3.17 -3.01
N LEU A 220 1.33 -2.76 -3.53
CA LEU A 220 1.78 -1.37 -3.45
C LEU A 220 0.86 -0.40 -4.18
N ARG A 221 0.32 -0.77 -5.36
CA ARG A 221 -0.68 0.06 -6.05
C ARG A 221 -1.97 0.19 -5.24
N LYS A 222 -2.44 -0.89 -4.62
CA LYS A 222 -3.62 -0.87 -3.75
C LYS A 222 -3.39 -0.02 -2.48
N ALA A 223 -2.18 -0.08 -1.91
CA ALA A 223 -1.79 0.78 -0.81
C ALA A 223 -1.79 2.26 -1.22
N ALA A 224 -1.17 2.61 -2.37
CA ALA A 224 -1.14 3.98 -2.88
C ALA A 224 -2.56 4.55 -3.06
N ARG A 225 -3.47 3.76 -3.62
CA ARG A 225 -4.88 4.10 -3.76
C ARG A 225 -5.54 4.40 -2.42
N ALA A 226 -5.41 3.49 -1.46
CA ALA A 226 -6.02 3.64 -0.15
C ALA A 226 -5.53 4.91 0.55
N TYR A 227 -4.22 5.16 0.52
CA TYR A 227 -3.64 6.40 1.04
C TYR A 227 -4.15 7.65 0.29
N ARG A 228 -4.36 7.58 -1.02
CA ARG A 228 -4.96 8.69 -1.78
C ARG A 228 -6.41 8.95 -1.38
N GLN A 229 -7.22 7.91 -1.20
CA GLN A 229 -8.58 8.06 -0.69
C GLN A 229 -8.58 8.71 0.69
N ALA A 230 -7.65 8.31 1.57
CA ALA A 230 -7.48 8.94 2.88
C ALA A 230 -7.14 10.45 2.77
N LEU A 231 -6.19 10.79 1.90
CA LEU A 231 -5.74 12.16 1.67
C LEU A 231 -6.78 13.03 0.93
N GLY A 232 -7.69 12.42 0.17
CA GLY A 232 -8.86 13.11 -0.38
C GLY A 232 -9.85 13.56 0.69
N ILE A 233 -9.88 12.89 1.84
CA ILE A 233 -10.70 13.25 3.00
C ILE A 233 -9.94 14.21 3.94
N VAL A 234 -8.67 13.92 4.21
CA VAL A 234 -7.80 14.75 5.07
C VAL A 234 -6.53 15.13 4.29
N PRO A 235 -6.57 16.23 3.50
CA PRO A 235 -5.45 16.63 2.65
C PRO A 235 -4.26 17.20 3.44
N ASP A 236 -4.47 17.66 4.67
CA ASP A 236 -3.44 18.27 5.52
C ASP A 236 -2.72 17.24 6.41
N ASP A 237 -2.58 16.00 5.92
CA ASP A 237 -1.86 14.93 6.61
C ASP A 237 -0.46 14.70 6.02
N SER A 238 0.54 15.33 6.62
CA SER A 238 1.94 15.21 6.21
C SER A 238 2.45 13.76 6.26
N ASP A 239 2.06 12.98 7.27
CA ASP A 239 2.53 11.60 7.44
C ASP A 239 1.91 10.66 6.40
N GLY A 240 0.64 10.87 6.05
CA GLY A 240 -0.04 10.20 4.93
C GLY A 240 0.62 10.49 3.59
N TRP A 241 0.97 11.76 3.31
CA TRP A 241 1.70 12.14 2.09
C TRP A 241 3.09 11.50 2.02
N LEU A 242 3.83 11.46 3.13
CA LEU A 242 5.14 10.80 3.18
C LEU A 242 5.03 9.29 2.96
N THR A 243 3.99 8.64 3.49
CA THR A 243 3.77 7.20 3.27
C THR A 243 3.42 6.93 1.81
N LEU A 244 2.54 7.74 1.21
CA LEU A 244 2.24 7.66 -0.22
C LEU A 244 3.50 7.86 -1.09
N ALA A 245 4.37 8.81 -0.72
CA ALA A 245 5.64 9.02 -1.42
C ALA A 245 6.57 7.79 -1.35
N LEU A 246 6.71 7.16 -0.17
CA LEU A 246 7.52 5.95 -0.01
C LEU A 246 6.95 4.77 -0.80
N VAL A 247 5.63 4.66 -0.91
CA VAL A 247 4.97 3.67 -1.77
C VAL A 247 5.35 3.92 -3.23
N HIS A 248 5.24 5.16 -3.72
CA HIS A 248 5.65 5.51 -5.08
C HIS A 248 7.15 5.31 -5.33
N ALA A 249 8.01 5.55 -4.33
CA ALA A 249 9.44 5.25 -4.42
C ALA A 249 9.68 3.73 -4.61
N ARG A 250 8.94 2.87 -3.90
CA ARG A 250 9.00 1.40 -4.09
C ARG A 250 8.46 0.95 -5.45
N LEU A 251 7.50 1.69 -6.01
CA LEU A 251 6.97 1.45 -7.35
C LEU A 251 7.87 1.97 -8.48
N GLY A 252 8.91 2.77 -8.16
CA GLY A 252 9.75 3.44 -9.15
C GLY A 252 9.10 4.67 -9.80
N GLU A 253 7.97 5.13 -9.27
CA GLU A 253 7.17 6.24 -9.80
C GLU A 253 7.69 7.60 -9.30
N ARG A 254 8.86 8.02 -9.82
CA ARG A 254 9.61 9.19 -9.34
C ARG A 254 8.80 10.50 -9.31
N GLU A 255 8.01 10.76 -10.34
CA GLU A 255 7.21 11.99 -10.44
C GLU A 255 6.13 12.05 -9.34
N ARG A 256 5.40 10.94 -9.15
CA ARG A 256 4.35 10.82 -8.12
C ARG A 256 4.92 10.87 -6.72
N MET A 257 6.06 10.20 -6.49
CA MET A 257 6.82 10.33 -5.25
C MET A 257 7.15 11.81 -4.98
N THR A 258 7.71 12.53 -5.95
CA THR A 258 8.14 13.92 -5.77
C THR A 258 6.95 14.85 -5.50
N SER A 259 5.82 14.63 -6.16
CA SER A 259 4.57 15.35 -5.90
C SER A 259 4.09 15.13 -4.45
N ALA A 260 4.05 13.89 -3.98
CA ALA A 260 3.65 13.56 -2.62
C ALA A 260 4.62 14.13 -1.56
N LEU A 261 5.94 14.08 -1.78
CA LEU A 261 6.93 14.72 -0.90
C LEU A 261 6.75 16.24 -0.84
N THR A 262 6.41 16.86 -1.97
CA THR A 262 6.13 18.30 -2.05
C THR A 262 4.92 18.67 -1.19
N GLN A 263 3.85 17.86 -1.22
CA GLN A 263 2.69 18.07 -0.33
C GLN A 263 3.06 17.90 1.15
N ALA A 264 3.82 16.86 1.49
CA ALA A 264 4.29 16.66 2.86
C ALA A 264 5.11 17.84 3.39
N LEU A 265 6.04 18.36 2.57
CA LEU A 265 6.89 19.51 2.89
C LEU A 265 6.13 20.83 2.89
N ARG A 266 5.04 20.96 2.12
CA ARG A 266 4.15 22.13 2.20
C ARG A 266 3.49 22.23 3.58
N ILE A 267 3.10 21.09 4.16
CA ILE A 267 2.43 21.02 5.47
C ILE A 267 3.45 21.17 6.62
N LYS A 268 4.56 20.43 6.56
CA LYS A 268 5.63 20.45 7.57
C LYS A 268 7.00 20.75 6.94
N PRO A 269 7.30 22.02 6.57
CA PRO A 269 8.52 22.34 5.83
C PRO A 269 9.81 22.17 6.63
N ASN A 270 9.79 22.50 7.92
CA ASN A 270 10.97 22.48 8.79
C ASN A 270 10.85 21.45 9.91
N ASP A 271 10.19 20.33 9.63
CA ASP A 271 10.12 19.20 10.55
C ASP A 271 11.23 18.19 10.25
N VAL A 272 12.10 17.93 11.23
CA VAL A 272 13.25 17.03 11.07
C VAL A 272 12.81 15.60 10.71
N PRO A 273 11.84 14.97 11.41
CA PRO A 273 11.29 13.69 10.99
C PRO A 273 10.81 13.65 9.53
N THR A 274 10.05 14.65 9.08
CA THR A 274 9.63 14.78 7.67
C THR A 274 10.81 14.84 6.72
N LEU A 275 11.81 15.70 6.99
CA LEU A 275 13.00 15.84 6.14
C LEU A 275 13.82 14.54 6.05
N ARG A 276 13.93 13.79 7.15
CA ARG A 276 14.56 12.46 7.14
C ARG A 276 13.79 11.48 6.24
N ARG A 277 12.46 11.44 6.33
CA ARG A 277 11.64 10.57 5.46
C ARG A 277 11.72 10.96 3.98
N VAL A 278 11.82 12.26 3.68
CA VAL A 278 12.10 12.77 2.33
C VAL A 278 13.45 12.25 1.83
N ALA A 279 14.51 12.37 2.64
CA ALA A 279 15.83 11.89 2.29
C ALA A 279 15.84 10.37 2.03
N GLN A 280 15.15 9.59 2.87
CA GLN A 280 15.00 8.14 2.71
C GLN A 280 14.24 7.78 1.42
N ALA A 281 13.24 8.55 1.02
CA ALA A 281 12.51 8.33 -0.23
C ALA A 281 13.42 8.51 -1.45
N PHE A 282 14.25 9.57 -1.48
CA PHE A 282 15.23 9.79 -2.55
C PHE A 282 16.35 8.75 -2.55
N SER A 283 16.86 8.38 -1.38
CA SER A 283 17.89 7.33 -1.22
C SER A 283 17.43 5.99 -1.81
N ARG A 284 16.14 5.63 -1.63
CA ARG A 284 15.55 4.40 -2.20
C ARG A 284 15.54 4.34 -3.72
N ILE A 285 15.48 5.48 -4.40
CA ILE A 285 15.54 5.57 -5.87
C ILE A 285 16.96 5.93 -6.36
N SER A 286 17.97 5.79 -5.49
CA SER A 286 19.37 6.11 -5.76
C SER A 286 19.65 7.57 -6.14
N ASP A 287 18.77 8.50 -5.74
CA ASP A 287 19.02 9.93 -5.90
C ASP A 287 19.74 10.49 -4.67
N HIS A 288 21.03 10.15 -4.59
CA HIS A 288 21.87 10.49 -3.45
C HIS A 288 22.08 11.99 -3.26
N ALA A 289 21.93 12.78 -4.33
CA ALA A 289 22.08 14.23 -4.28
C ALA A 289 20.90 14.89 -3.57
N GLU A 290 19.66 14.55 -3.94
CA GLU A 290 18.46 15.08 -3.27
C GLU A 290 18.31 14.52 -1.85
N ALA A 291 18.70 13.27 -1.62
CA ALA A 291 18.74 12.69 -0.28
C ALA A 291 19.69 13.47 0.64
N ALA A 292 20.92 13.77 0.18
CA ALA A 292 21.88 14.55 0.94
C ALA A 292 21.37 15.96 1.26
N LYS A 293 20.77 16.68 0.30
CA LYS A 293 20.18 18.01 0.53
C LYS A 293 19.13 18.01 1.64
N ALA A 294 18.27 16.99 1.67
CA ALA A 294 17.25 16.85 2.71
C ALA A 294 17.87 16.60 4.09
N TYR A 295 18.91 15.77 4.18
CA TYR A 295 19.66 15.58 5.43
C TYR A 295 20.41 16.84 5.86
N GLU A 296 21.07 17.55 4.94
CA GLU A 296 21.75 18.83 5.23
C GLU A 296 20.79 19.88 5.78
N ARG A 297 19.58 19.97 5.21
CA ARG A 297 18.52 20.84 5.74
C ARG A 297 18.08 20.42 7.13
N ALA A 298 17.92 19.12 7.39
CA ALA A 298 17.57 18.61 8.71
C ALA A 298 18.67 18.92 9.74
N ILE A 299 19.95 18.76 9.36
CA ILE A 299 21.12 19.12 10.18
C ILE A 299 21.15 20.62 10.48
N GLY A 300 20.79 21.47 9.52
CA GLY A 300 20.69 22.91 9.75
C GLY A 300 19.68 23.29 10.84
N LEU A 301 18.62 22.48 11.02
CA LEU A 301 17.62 22.67 12.08
C LEU A 301 18.05 22.06 13.42
N GLN A 302 18.72 20.90 13.39
CA GLN A 302 19.19 20.19 14.58
C GLN A 302 20.65 19.76 14.41
N PRO A 303 21.62 20.69 14.49
CA PRO A 303 23.03 20.40 14.22
C PRO A 303 23.66 19.44 15.23
N ASN A 304 23.04 19.34 16.41
CA ASN A 304 23.47 18.48 17.50
C ASN A 304 22.86 17.06 17.43
N ASP A 305 21.94 16.80 16.49
CA ASP A 305 21.42 15.45 16.27
C ASP A 305 22.44 14.64 15.46
N VAL A 306 23.22 13.87 16.21
CA VAL A 306 24.26 12.98 15.71
C VAL A 306 23.71 11.95 14.71
N SER A 307 22.46 11.53 14.85
CA SER A 307 21.86 10.54 13.97
C SER A 307 21.73 11.04 12.54
N LEU A 308 21.49 12.34 12.34
CA LEU A 308 21.41 12.98 11.03
C LEU A 308 22.78 13.01 10.32
N TRP A 309 23.85 13.27 11.06
CA TRP A 309 25.21 13.25 10.51
C TRP A 309 25.62 11.85 10.05
N ILE A 310 25.21 10.81 10.79
CA ILE A 310 25.43 9.43 10.37
C ILE A 310 24.57 9.08 9.14
N ASP A 311 23.31 9.51 9.13
CA ASP A 311 22.41 9.31 7.98
C ASP A 311 23.02 9.93 6.70
N LEU A 312 23.52 11.18 6.79
CA LEU A 312 24.23 11.87 5.71
C LEU A 312 25.54 11.17 5.32
N ALA A 313 26.33 10.72 6.30
CA ALA A 313 27.58 10.02 6.04
C ALA A 313 27.35 8.71 5.28
N ASN A 314 26.29 7.98 5.64
CA ASN A 314 25.86 6.76 4.95
C ASN A 314 25.47 7.06 3.51
N GLU A 315 24.73 8.14 3.28
CA GLU A 315 24.35 8.59 1.93
C GLU A 315 25.57 8.88 1.04
N TYR A 316 26.61 9.49 1.62
CA TYR A 316 27.85 9.80 0.91
C TYR A 316 28.84 8.64 0.79
N ALA A 317 28.69 7.58 1.57
CA ALA A 317 29.76 6.59 1.77
C ALA A 317 30.27 5.99 0.45
N PHE A 318 29.37 5.70 -0.48
CA PHE A 318 29.71 5.07 -1.75
C PHE A 318 30.30 6.05 -2.78
N PHE A 319 29.71 7.24 -2.94
CA PHE A 319 30.03 8.17 -4.04
C PHE A 319 30.97 9.31 -3.63
N TYR A 320 30.95 9.70 -2.35
CA TYR A 320 31.64 10.88 -1.83
C TYR A 320 32.37 10.57 -0.51
N PRO A 321 33.37 9.66 -0.51
CA PRO A 321 34.00 9.16 0.71
C PRO A 321 34.69 10.25 1.57
N LYS A 322 35.17 11.34 0.93
CA LYS A 322 35.71 12.50 1.67
C LYS A 322 34.61 13.25 2.45
N SER A 323 33.43 13.41 1.86
CA SER A 323 32.29 14.06 2.51
C SER A 323 31.71 13.20 3.62
N ALA A 324 31.61 11.88 3.40
CA ALA A 324 31.21 10.93 4.43
C ALA A 324 32.12 11.01 5.68
N ASN A 325 33.45 11.02 5.47
CA ASN A 325 34.41 11.15 6.57
C ASN A 325 34.25 12.46 7.36
N LYS A 326 33.99 13.59 6.68
CA LYS A 326 33.71 14.87 7.36
C LYS A 326 32.45 14.79 8.22
N ALA A 327 31.36 14.21 7.69
CA ALA A 327 30.12 14.02 8.45
C ALA A 327 30.33 13.11 9.68
N LEU A 328 31.13 12.04 9.55
CA LEU A 328 31.48 11.17 10.69
C LEU A 328 32.33 11.90 11.75
N GLN A 329 33.24 12.78 11.36
CA GLN A 329 34.02 13.58 12.32
C GLN A 329 33.13 14.48 13.18
N HIS A 330 32.10 15.09 12.59
CA HIS A 330 31.10 15.85 13.34
C HIS A 330 30.27 14.94 14.27
N ALA A 331 29.92 13.74 13.83
CA ALA A 331 29.15 12.81 14.66
C ALA A 331 29.93 12.35 15.92
N GLN A 332 31.26 12.16 15.79
CA GLN A 332 32.12 11.61 16.86
C GLN A 332 32.26 12.49 18.10
N THR A 333 32.02 13.81 18.00
CA THR A 333 32.21 14.73 19.12
C THR A 333 31.06 14.72 20.13
N MET A 334 29.96 14.00 19.84
CA MET A 334 28.67 14.19 20.51
C MET A 334 28.03 12.88 21.02
N ALA A 335 28.73 11.75 20.94
CA ALA A 335 28.09 10.44 20.96
C ALA A 335 28.43 9.52 22.15
N SER A 336 27.45 8.71 22.59
CA SER A 336 27.56 7.95 23.85
C SER A 336 26.97 6.52 23.86
N THR A 337 26.27 6.05 22.80
CA THR A 337 25.54 4.76 22.84
C THR A 337 26.16 3.66 21.97
N ALA A 338 25.86 2.40 22.30
CA ALA A 338 26.32 1.24 21.51
C ALA A 338 25.78 1.29 20.07
N TYR A 339 24.48 1.58 19.92
CA TYR A 339 23.83 1.71 18.61
C TYR A 339 24.49 2.79 17.74
N TYR A 340 24.87 3.93 18.34
CA TYR A 340 25.63 4.95 17.62
C TYR A 340 26.95 4.40 17.05
N TRP A 341 27.78 3.79 17.90
CA TRP A 341 29.10 3.30 17.49
C TRP A 341 28.97 2.18 16.46
N PHE A 342 27.95 1.34 16.59
CA PHE A 342 27.60 0.33 15.61
C PHE A 342 27.31 0.96 14.23
N ARG A 343 26.44 1.98 14.16
CA ARG A 343 26.13 2.66 12.90
C ARG A 343 27.35 3.34 12.27
N VAL A 344 28.20 3.98 13.07
CA VAL A 344 29.47 4.56 12.58
C VAL A 344 30.39 3.47 12.00
N GLY A 345 30.47 2.32 12.66
CA GLY A 345 31.20 1.16 12.17
C GLY A 345 30.71 0.73 10.77
N LEU A 346 29.40 0.62 10.58
CA LEU A 346 28.80 0.27 9.28
C LEU A 346 29.16 1.28 8.17
N VAL A 347 29.17 2.58 8.46
CA VAL A 347 29.58 3.58 7.47
C VAL A 347 31.07 3.47 7.13
N TYR A 348 31.93 3.20 8.12
CA TYR A 348 33.35 2.95 7.85
C TYR A 348 33.60 1.64 7.09
N ASP A 349 32.76 0.61 7.31
CA ASP A 349 32.79 -0.63 6.53
C ASP A 349 32.53 -0.33 5.05
N LEU A 350 31.52 0.51 4.74
CA LEU A 350 31.22 0.95 3.37
C LEU A 350 32.38 1.76 2.75
N LEU A 351 33.05 2.58 3.56
CA LEU A 351 34.24 3.34 3.17
C LEU A 351 35.50 2.47 3.02
N LYS A 352 35.43 1.19 3.40
CA LYS A 352 36.57 0.25 3.48
C LYS A 352 37.69 0.72 4.42
N ASP A 353 37.37 1.61 5.37
CA ASP A 353 38.29 2.01 6.43
C ASP A 353 38.17 1.02 7.60
N TYR A 354 38.72 -0.17 7.38
CA TYR A 354 38.58 -1.28 8.32
C TYR A 354 39.21 -1.00 9.69
N LYS A 355 40.13 -0.05 9.77
CA LYS A 355 40.76 0.35 11.05
C LYS A 355 39.75 1.12 11.90
N ASN A 356 39.12 2.14 11.34
CA ASN A 356 38.13 2.95 12.06
C ASN A 356 36.83 2.18 12.28
N ALA A 357 36.42 1.33 11.32
CA ALA A 357 35.28 0.45 11.50
C ALA A 357 35.45 -0.49 12.69
N ARG A 358 36.62 -1.14 12.80
CA ARG A 358 36.93 -2.04 13.93
C ARG A 358 36.84 -1.31 15.27
N ASN A 359 37.46 -0.13 15.37
CA ASN A 359 37.44 0.67 16.59
C ASN A 359 36.00 1.04 16.99
N ALA A 360 35.17 1.42 16.02
CA ALA A 360 33.77 1.74 16.27
C ALA A 360 32.98 0.51 16.74
N HIS A 361 33.08 -0.63 16.06
CA HIS A 361 32.42 -1.88 16.47
C HIS A 361 32.90 -2.38 17.83
N GLU A 362 34.20 -2.27 18.14
CA GLU A 362 34.75 -2.64 19.46
C GLU A 362 34.20 -1.72 20.57
N LYS A 363 34.09 -0.40 20.35
CA LYS A 363 33.42 0.51 21.29
C LYS A 363 31.94 0.17 21.48
N ALA A 364 31.25 -0.15 20.39
CA ALA A 364 29.85 -0.57 20.44
C ALA A 364 29.69 -1.84 21.30
N LEU A 365 30.59 -2.81 21.12
CA LEU A 365 30.63 -4.06 21.87
C LEU A 365 31.07 -3.87 23.33
N GLN A 366 31.92 -2.89 23.65
CA GLN A 366 32.24 -2.56 25.05
C GLN A 366 31.01 -2.10 25.82
N LEU A 367 30.13 -1.33 25.17
CA LEU A 367 28.89 -0.85 25.76
C LEU A 367 27.82 -1.95 25.85
N GLU A 368 27.75 -2.84 24.85
CA GLU A 368 26.84 -3.98 24.84
C GLU A 368 27.57 -5.29 24.47
N PRO A 369 28.26 -5.95 25.43
CA PRO A 369 29.11 -7.12 25.16
C PRO A 369 28.39 -8.33 24.59
N SER A 370 27.08 -8.42 24.82
CA SER A 370 26.25 -9.55 24.40
C SER A 370 25.37 -9.25 23.18
N ASN A 371 25.59 -8.14 22.48
CA ASN A 371 24.79 -7.81 21.31
C ASN A 371 25.21 -8.67 20.09
N SER A 372 24.34 -9.60 19.68
CA SER A 372 24.62 -10.54 18.59
C SER A 372 24.75 -9.86 17.21
N ILE A 373 24.14 -8.70 17.01
CA ILE A 373 24.25 -7.93 15.76
C ILE A 373 25.65 -7.33 15.64
N ILE A 374 26.14 -6.68 16.71
CA ILE A 374 27.48 -6.06 16.72
C ILE A 374 28.57 -7.12 16.56
N LEU A 375 28.45 -8.27 17.24
CA LEU A 375 29.38 -9.39 17.07
C LEU A 375 29.38 -9.95 15.65
N SER A 376 28.21 -10.07 15.01
CA SER A 376 28.10 -10.49 13.62
C SER A 376 28.75 -9.50 12.68
N SER A 377 28.57 -8.19 12.87
CA SER A 377 29.21 -7.17 12.05
C SER A 377 30.73 -7.12 12.22
N LEU A 378 31.23 -7.28 13.44
CA LEU A 378 32.68 -7.38 13.68
C LEU A 378 33.27 -8.63 13.01
N CYS A 379 32.54 -9.75 13.04
CA CYS A 379 32.95 -10.97 12.34
C CYS A 379 33.02 -10.76 10.82
N LEU A 380 31.98 -10.15 10.22
CA LEU A 380 31.95 -9.82 8.79
C LEU A 380 33.08 -8.87 8.40
N LEU A 381 33.33 -7.82 9.20
CA LEU A 381 34.46 -6.92 8.99
C LEU A 381 35.79 -7.68 8.97
N HIS A 382 36.00 -8.61 9.90
CA HIS A 382 37.22 -9.41 9.93
C HIS A 382 37.37 -10.29 8.69
N ILE A 383 36.28 -10.89 8.19
CA ILE A 383 36.27 -11.64 6.93
C ILE A 383 36.65 -10.70 5.76
N MET A 384 35.99 -9.55 5.63
CA MET A 384 36.24 -8.57 4.55
C MET A 384 37.66 -8.00 4.56
N ASN A 385 38.27 -7.91 5.74
CA ASN A 385 39.65 -7.44 5.94
C ASN A 385 40.69 -8.59 5.93
N GLY A 386 40.31 -9.82 5.58
CA GLY A 386 41.20 -10.98 5.50
C GLY A 386 41.75 -11.47 6.85
N LYS A 387 41.16 -11.05 7.97
CA LYS A 387 41.58 -11.38 9.34
C LYS A 387 40.81 -12.57 9.89
N TYR A 388 41.00 -13.73 9.27
CA TYR A 388 40.20 -14.93 9.55
C TYR A 388 40.35 -15.43 11.00
N SER A 389 41.51 -15.25 11.63
CA SER A 389 41.72 -15.69 13.02
C SER A 389 40.82 -14.93 14.01
N GLU A 390 40.64 -13.64 13.79
CA GLU A 390 39.77 -12.77 14.58
C GLU A 390 38.29 -12.95 14.22
N ALA A 391 38.00 -13.26 12.96
CA ALA A 391 36.67 -13.68 12.53
C ALA A 391 36.22 -14.93 13.29
N LYS A 392 37.04 -15.98 13.35
CA LYS A 392 36.75 -17.21 14.11
C LYS A 392 36.46 -16.93 15.59
N LYS A 393 37.26 -16.06 16.24
CA LYS A 393 37.03 -15.66 17.65
C LYS A 393 35.68 -14.96 17.83
N SER A 394 35.34 -14.05 16.93
CA SER A 394 34.07 -13.31 16.96
C SER A 394 32.88 -14.24 16.70
N TYR A 395 33.04 -15.18 15.76
CA TYR A 395 32.07 -16.22 15.45
C TYR A 395 31.82 -17.16 16.63
N GLN A 396 32.86 -17.61 17.34
CA GLN A 396 32.71 -18.45 18.54
C GLN A 396 31.90 -17.73 19.64
N LYS A 397 32.17 -16.44 19.84
CA LYS A 397 31.39 -15.60 20.77
C LYS A 397 29.94 -15.45 20.30
N LEU A 398 29.72 -15.17 19.00
CA LEU A 398 28.39 -15.08 18.42
C LEU A 398 27.61 -16.39 18.59
N LYS A 399 28.25 -17.54 18.32
CA LYS A 399 27.65 -18.87 18.46
C LYS A 399 27.21 -19.19 19.89
N ALA A 400 27.94 -18.69 20.89
CA ALA A 400 27.56 -18.86 22.29
C ALA A 400 26.31 -18.04 22.69
N ILE A 401 26.06 -16.92 22.02
CA ILE A 401 25.00 -15.97 22.37
C ILE A 401 23.75 -16.15 21.49
N ASP A 402 23.95 -16.34 20.18
CA ASP A 402 22.91 -16.45 19.17
C ASP A 402 23.30 -17.54 18.15
N PRO A 403 23.04 -18.82 18.47
CA PRO A 403 23.42 -19.96 17.64
C PRO A 403 22.78 -19.93 16.24
N GLN A 404 21.58 -19.36 16.11
CA GLN A 404 20.88 -19.28 14.83
C GLN A 404 21.53 -18.24 13.92
N LYS A 405 21.81 -17.03 14.43
CA LYS A 405 22.52 -16.01 13.64
C LYS A 405 23.93 -16.46 13.27
N ALA A 406 24.62 -17.15 14.18
CA ALA A 406 25.90 -17.79 13.88
C ALA A 406 25.77 -18.80 12.74
N ARG A 407 24.76 -19.67 12.78
CA ARG A 407 24.52 -20.65 11.71
C ARG A 407 24.31 -19.97 10.35
N ASN A 408 23.45 -18.96 10.27
CA ASN A 408 23.21 -18.21 9.04
C ASN A 408 24.51 -17.57 8.49
N LEU A 409 25.35 -17.04 9.39
CA LEU A 409 26.65 -16.46 9.02
C LEU A 409 27.62 -17.52 8.52
N TRP A 410 27.64 -18.71 9.14
CA TRP A 410 28.47 -19.84 8.72
C TRP A 410 28.03 -20.40 7.37
N GLU A 411 26.72 -20.52 7.12
CA GLU A 411 26.19 -20.95 5.83
C GLU A 411 26.59 -20.00 4.69
N SER A 412 26.74 -18.71 5.01
CA SER A 412 27.16 -17.69 4.04
C SER A 412 28.68 -17.67 3.81
N PHE A 413 29.49 -18.07 4.80
CA PHE A 413 30.95 -17.94 4.81
C PHE A 413 31.67 -19.14 5.45
N PRO A 414 31.43 -20.39 5.00
CA PRO A 414 31.92 -21.57 5.69
C PRO A 414 33.46 -21.65 5.66
N GLU A 415 34.07 -21.35 4.50
CA GLU A 415 35.51 -21.43 4.24
C GLU A 415 36.36 -20.53 5.16
N TYR A 416 35.78 -19.45 5.69
CA TYR A 416 36.47 -18.48 6.54
C TYR A 416 36.24 -18.72 8.03
N LEU A 417 35.26 -19.56 8.37
CA LEU A 417 34.76 -19.77 9.74
C LEU A 417 34.89 -21.22 10.23
N GLU A 418 35.37 -22.13 9.38
CA GLU A 418 35.78 -23.48 9.79
C GLU A 418 36.80 -23.45 10.94
N PRO A 419 36.85 -24.48 11.82
CA PRO A 419 37.87 -24.60 12.87
C PRO A 419 39.31 -24.43 12.37
#